data_AF-A0A9C9GM59-F1
#
_entry.id   AF-A0A9C9GM59-F1
#
_cell.length_a   1.000
_cell.length_b   1.000
_cell.length_c   1.000
_cell.angle_alpha   90.00
_cell.angle_beta   90.00
_cell.angle_gamma   90.00
#
_symmetry.space_group_name_H-M   'P 1'
#
loop_
_entity.id
_entity.type
_entity.pdbx_description
1 polymer ?
#
loop_
_entity_poly.entity_id
_entity_poly.type
_entity_poly.pdbx_seq_one_letter_code
_entity_poly.pdbx_strand_id
1 'polypeptide(L)'
;MKYYHYLFVATLALSANAHALQPKIEIFEQFDDLRMIAFISADDINNSPEWNPDLTPPSLTVYNAIKAVKKFRKKPTAVQEIEIRPVPGYEKHWHYLIKVSNDAMKSKHDIYIVLMDGKIIPATIEPEGYK
;
A
#
# COMPACT_ATOMS: atom_id res chain seq x y z
N MET A 1 -0.45 -6.69 -52.72
CA MET A 1 -1.40 -6.59 -51.60
C MET A 1 -1.15 -7.57 -50.44
N LYS A 2 -0.31 -8.61 -50.54
CA LYS A 2 -0.05 -9.56 -49.43
C LYS A 2 0.81 -9.00 -48.28
N TYR A 3 1.69 -8.02 -48.55
CA TYR A 3 2.64 -7.50 -47.55
C TYR A 3 2.02 -6.57 -46.49
N TYR A 4 0.91 -5.90 -46.81
CA TYR A 4 0.22 -5.02 -45.86
C TYR A 4 -0.44 -5.78 -44.72
N HIS A 5 -0.83 -7.04 -44.96
CA HIS A 5 -1.44 -7.89 -43.93
C HIS A 5 -0.43 -8.28 -42.86
N TYR A 6 0.81 -8.61 -43.26
CA TYR A 6 1.89 -8.91 -42.32
C TYR A 6 2.33 -7.68 -41.52
N LEU A 7 2.34 -6.50 -42.17
CA LEU A 7 2.64 -5.25 -41.49
C LEU A 7 1.59 -4.94 -40.41
N PHE A 8 0.31 -5.13 -40.73
CA PHE A 8 -0.81 -4.88 -39.80
C PHE A 8 -0.77 -5.83 -38.58
N VAL A 9 -0.49 -7.11 -38.81
CA VAL A 9 -0.32 -8.10 -37.73
C VAL A 9 0.89 -7.77 -36.85
N ALA A 10 2.01 -7.33 -37.44
CA ALA A 10 3.18 -6.92 -36.69
C ALA A 10 2.91 -5.69 -35.79
N THR A 11 2.14 -4.70 -36.28
CA THR A 11 1.76 -3.52 -35.48
C THR A 11 0.79 -3.85 -34.34
N LEU A 12 -0.10 -4.82 -34.52
CA LEU A 12 -1.00 -5.30 -33.45
C LEU A 12 -0.24 -6.07 -32.36
N ALA A 13 0.75 -6.89 -32.75
CA ALA A 13 1.59 -7.60 -31.78
C ALA A 13 2.47 -6.66 -30.93
N LEU A 14 2.92 -5.54 -31.51
CA LEU A 14 3.76 -4.56 -30.82
C LEU A 14 2.98 -3.61 -29.89
N SER A 15 1.69 -3.39 -30.15
CA SER A 15 0.83 -2.49 -29.34
C SER A 15 0.25 -3.15 -28.08
N ALA A 16 0.32 -4.48 -27.97
CA ALA A 16 -0.21 -5.23 -26.83
C ALA A 16 0.55 -5.03 -25.51
N ASN A 17 1.75 -4.43 -25.52
CA ASN A 17 2.59 -4.25 -24.33
C ASN A 17 2.48 -2.86 -23.68
N ALA A 18 1.45 -2.08 -24.04
CA ALA A 18 1.16 -0.82 -23.36
C ALA A 18 0.55 -1.10 -21.97
N HIS A 19 1.40 -1.34 -20.97
CA HIS A 19 0.98 -1.33 -19.58
C HIS A 19 0.58 0.10 -19.20
N ALA A 20 -0.73 0.37 -19.11
CA ALA A 20 -1.24 1.63 -18.63
C ALA A 20 -0.71 1.88 -17.21
N LEU A 21 -0.06 3.03 -17.00
CA LEU A 21 0.32 3.46 -15.66
C LEU A 21 -0.96 3.62 -14.83
N GLN A 22 -1.14 2.78 -13.81
CA GLN A 22 -2.27 2.92 -12.89
C GLN A 22 -2.11 4.21 -12.08
N PRO A 23 -3.18 5.02 -11.93
CA PRO A 23 -3.13 6.19 -11.08
C PRO A 23 -2.89 5.76 -9.63
N LYS A 24 -1.86 6.34 -9.01
CA LYS A 24 -1.61 6.21 -7.57
C LYS A 24 -2.32 7.36 -6.87
N ILE A 25 -3.11 7.00 -5.87
CA ILE A 25 -3.78 7.93 -4.96
C ILE A 25 -2.81 8.21 -3.82
N GLU A 26 -2.67 9.49 -3.52
CA GLU A 26 -1.98 9.95 -2.33
C GLU A 26 -2.95 9.91 -1.15
N ILE A 27 -2.59 9.17 -0.10
CA ILE A 27 -3.30 9.20 1.17
C ILE A 27 -2.43 9.81 2.25
N PHE A 28 -3.06 10.69 3.03
CA PHE A 28 -2.44 11.33 4.18
C PHE A 28 -2.93 10.64 5.44
N GLU A 29 -2.00 10.17 6.23
CA GLU A 29 -2.29 9.56 7.52
C GLU A 29 -1.52 10.29 8.62
N GLN A 30 -2.08 10.27 9.82
CA GLN A 30 -1.43 10.75 11.03
C GLN A 30 -1.31 9.60 12.01
N PHE A 31 -0.09 9.23 12.39
CA PHE A 31 0.14 8.14 13.32
C PHE A 31 0.98 8.67 14.48
N ASP A 32 0.34 8.84 15.64
CA ASP A 32 0.86 9.60 16.77
C ASP A 32 1.12 11.07 16.37
N ASP A 33 2.34 11.57 16.56
CA ASP A 33 2.82 12.88 16.13
C ASP A 33 3.35 12.90 14.68
N LEU A 34 3.44 11.74 14.03
CA LEU A 34 4.01 11.60 12.69
C LEU A 34 2.94 11.75 11.62
N ARG A 35 3.12 12.73 10.74
CA ARG A 35 2.35 12.82 9.50
C ARG A 35 3.05 12.04 8.42
N MET A 36 2.28 11.28 7.65
CA MET A 36 2.83 10.44 6.58
C MET A 36 1.99 10.49 5.33
N ILE A 37 2.67 10.15 4.24
CA ILE A 37 2.13 10.11 2.90
C ILE A 37 2.40 8.72 2.33
N ALA A 38 1.37 8.09 1.79
CA ALA A 38 1.51 6.84 1.06
C ALA A 38 0.84 6.94 -0.31
N PHE A 39 1.46 6.32 -1.31
CA PHE A 39 0.94 6.25 -2.66
C PHE A 39 0.38 4.85 -2.93
N ILE A 40 -0.93 4.72 -2.95
CA ILE A 40 -1.66 3.45 -3.11
C ILE A 40 -2.41 3.48 -4.45
N SER A 41 -2.40 2.41 -5.23
CA SER A 41 -3.23 2.39 -6.43
C SER A 41 -4.71 2.26 -6.07
N ALA A 42 -5.58 2.92 -6.84
CA ALA A 42 -7.03 2.80 -6.64
C ALA A 42 -7.49 1.33 -6.73
N ASP A 43 -6.89 0.58 -7.65
CA ASP A 43 -7.20 -0.83 -7.87
C ASP A 43 -6.84 -1.68 -6.66
N ASP A 44 -5.76 -1.38 -5.96
CA ASP A 44 -5.39 -2.12 -4.75
C ASP A 44 -6.41 -1.91 -3.62
N ILE A 45 -6.93 -0.69 -3.48
CA ILE A 45 -7.95 -0.38 -2.48
C ILE A 45 -9.25 -1.10 -2.85
N ASN A 46 -9.69 -0.95 -4.09
CA ASN A 46 -10.95 -1.52 -4.58
C ASN A 46 -10.96 -3.06 -4.58
N ASN A 47 -9.79 -3.68 -4.82
CA ASN A 47 -9.64 -5.14 -4.76
C ASN A 47 -9.43 -5.65 -3.33
N SER A 48 -9.15 -4.76 -2.37
CA SER A 48 -9.06 -5.13 -0.96
C SER A 48 -10.45 -5.44 -0.40
N PRO A 49 -10.62 -6.50 0.42
CA PRO A 49 -11.90 -6.81 1.03
C PRO A 49 -12.51 -5.62 1.78
N GLU A 50 -13.80 -5.34 1.51
CA GLU A 50 -14.58 -4.44 2.35
C GLU A 50 -14.68 -5.03 3.76
N TRP A 51 -14.65 -4.17 4.77
CA TRP A 51 -14.78 -4.59 6.16
C TRP A 51 -15.67 -3.63 6.95
N ASN A 52 -16.59 -4.22 7.72
CA ASN A 52 -17.42 -3.50 8.69
C ASN A 52 -17.09 -4.01 10.10
N PRO A 53 -16.49 -3.17 10.97
CA PRO A 53 -16.05 -3.59 12.30
C PRO A 53 -17.20 -3.98 13.23
N ASP A 54 -18.43 -3.52 12.97
CA ASP A 54 -19.60 -3.82 13.81
C ASP A 54 -20.24 -5.17 13.48
N LEU A 55 -19.93 -5.75 12.31
CA LEU A 55 -20.60 -6.94 11.79
C LEU A 55 -19.70 -8.17 11.71
N THR A 56 -18.44 -7.99 11.32
CA THR A 56 -17.55 -9.12 11.04
C THR A 56 -16.13 -8.85 11.56
N PRO A 57 -15.34 -9.89 11.85
CA PRO A 57 -13.91 -9.72 12.10
C PRO A 57 -13.17 -9.30 10.81
N PRO A 58 -12.00 -8.64 10.92
CA PRO A 58 -11.22 -8.24 9.74
C PRO A 58 -10.73 -9.48 8.98
N SER A 59 -10.69 -9.40 7.65
CA SER A 59 -10.21 -10.50 6.79
C SER A 59 -8.73 -10.82 7.00
N LEU A 60 -7.95 -9.83 7.43
CA LEU A 60 -6.57 -9.98 7.84
C LEU A 60 -6.46 -9.74 9.34
N THR A 61 -5.91 -10.69 10.08
CA THR A 61 -5.67 -10.50 11.52
C THR A 61 -4.43 -9.63 11.76
N VAL A 62 -4.38 -8.95 12.91
CA VAL A 62 -3.20 -8.21 13.39
C VAL A 62 -1.93 -9.06 13.34
N TYR A 63 -2.01 -10.33 13.77
CA TYR A 63 -0.88 -11.26 13.72
C TYR A 63 -0.39 -11.48 12.29
N ASN A 64 -1.31 -11.70 11.34
CA ASN A 64 -0.96 -11.91 9.94
C ASN A 64 -0.39 -10.64 9.29
N ALA A 65 -0.92 -9.45 9.64
CA ALA A 65 -0.39 -8.17 9.18
C ALA A 65 1.06 -7.95 9.66
N ILE A 66 1.33 -8.19 10.94
CA ILE A 66 2.69 -8.13 11.52
C ILE A 66 3.62 -9.12 10.84
N LYS A 67 3.16 -10.36 10.65
CA LYS A 67 3.93 -11.41 9.97
C LYS A 67 4.28 -11.02 8.54
N ALA A 68 3.34 -10.39 7.83
CA ALA A 68 3.54 -9.90 6.48
C ALA A 68 4.63 -8.82 6.44
N VAL A 69 4.57 -7.81 7.32
CA VAL A 69 5.59 -6.75 7.41
C VAL A 69 6.97 -7.32 7.76
N LYS A 70 7.05 -8.25 8.73
CA LYS A 70 8.32 -8.92 9.07
C LYS A 70 8.91 -9.66 7.87
N LYS A 71 8.08 -10.35 7.09
CA LYS A 71 8.50 -11.04 5.85
C LYS A 71 8.97 -10.04 4.79
N PHE A 72 8.27 -8.92 4.63
CA PHE A 72 8.59 -7.89 3.65
C PHE A 72 9.95 -7.23 3.89
N ARG A 73 10.26 -6.87 5.15
CA ARG A 73 11.54 -6.22 5.49
C ARG A 73 12.77 -7.13 5.36
N LYS A 74 12.58 -8.45 5.35
CA LYS A 74 13.66 -9.46 5.32
C LYS A 74 14.66 -9.35 6.49
N LYS A 75 14.38 -8.54 7.51
CA LYS A 75 15.20 -8.31 8.69
C LYS A 75 14.33 -8.36 9.95
N PRO A 76 14.86 -8.87 11.08
CA PRO A 76 14.17 -8.79 12.36
C PRO A 76 13.89 -7.33 12.71
N THR A 77 12.68 -7.04 13.14
CA THR A 77 12.30 -5.72 13.65
C THR A 77 11.26 -5.84 14.75
N ALA A 78 11.36 -4.94 15.71
CA ALA A 78 10.34 -4.77 16.72
C ALA A 78 9.20 -3.94 16.12
N VAL A 79 7.99 -4.50 16.16
CA VAL A 79 6.77 -3.71 15.97
C VAL A 79 6.57 -2.90 17.23
N GLN A 80 6.50 -1.59 17.09
CA GLN A 80 6.30 -0.68 18.21
C GLN A 80 4.82 -0.39 18.41
N GLU A 81 4.08 -0.23 17.31
CA GLU A 81 2.69 0.19 17.36
C GLU A 81 1.93 -0.34 16.16
N ILE A 82 0.64 -0.60 16.36
CA ILE A 82 -0.28 -0.96 15.30
C ILE A 82 -1.61 -0.24 15.50
N GLU A 83 -2.14 0.32 14.42
CA GLU A 83 -3.47 0.91 14.38
C GLU A 83 -4.25 0.36 13.20
N ILE A 84 -5.57 0.38 13.31
CA ILE A 84 -6.49 -0.04 12.25
C ILE A 84 -7.44 1.12 11.97
N ARG A 85 -7.52 1.53 10.70
CA ARG A 85 -8.25 2.73 10.30
C ARG A 85 -8.95 2.56 8.95
N PRO A 86 -10.05 3.28 8.72
CA PRO A 86 -10.62 3.37 7.38
C PRO A 86 -9.60 4.04 6.44
N VAL A 87 -9.57 3.60 5.19
CA VAL A 87 -8.76 4.24 4.16
C VAL A 87 -9.37 5.62 3.85
N PRO A 88 -8.60 6.72 3.88
CA PRO A 88 -9.13 8.05 3.63
C PRO A 88 -9.83 8.15 2.27
N GLY A 89 -11.09 8.57 2.26
CA GLY A 89 -11.92 8.65 1.04
C GLY A 89 -12.55 7.31 0.60
N TYR A 90 -12.35 6.22 1.34
CA TYR A 90 -12.83 4.87 1.03
C TYR A 90 -13.46 4.21 2.26
N GLU A 91 -14.66 4.64 2.63
CA GLU A 91 -15.32 4.33 3.93
C GLU A 91 -15.47 2.84 4.25
N LYS A 92 -15.57 1.98 3.23
CA LYS A 92 -15.73 0.53 3.41
C LYS A 92 -14.42 -0.24 3.43
N HIS A 93 -13.32 0.41 3.09
CA HIS A 93 -12.01 -0.19 3.04
C HIS A 93 -11.20 0.26 4.25
N TRP A 94 -10.46 -0.67 4.83
CA TRP A 94 -9.67 -0.43 6.01
C TRP A 94 -8.24 -0.87 5.76
N HIS A 95 -7.32 -0.38 6.57
CA HIS A 95 -5.94 -0.78 6.54
C HIS A 95 -5.34 -0.75 7.94
N TYR A 96 -4.24 -1.48 8.10
CA TYR A 96 -3.38 -1.37 9.27
C TYR A 96 -2.26 -0.37 9.01
N LEU A 97 -1.98 0.46 10.01
CA LEU A 97 -0.77 1.26 10.12
C LEU A 97 0.17 0.52 11.08
N ILE A 98 1.37 0.16 10.61
CA ILE A 98 2.34 -0.60 11.41
C ILE A 98 3.63 0.19 11.55
N LYS A 99 3.94 0.63 12.78
CA LYS A 99 5.19 1.31 13.14
C LYS A 99 6.22 0.27 13.55
N VAL A 100 7.39 0.30 12.93
CA VAL A 100 8.48 -0.61 13.26
C VAL A 100 9.78 0.15 13.48
N SER A 101 10.64 -0.37 14.35
CA SER A 101 11.94 0.24 14.61
C SER A 101 12.84 0.19 13.37
N ASN A 102 13.52 1.31 13.10
CA ASN A 102 14.56 1.38 12.07
C ASN A 102 15.81 2.06 12.61
N ASP A 103 16.75 1.25 13.07
CA ASP A 103 18.02 1.73 13.62
C ASP A 103 18.97 2.31 12.54
N ALA A 104 18.65 2.11 11.26
CA ALA A 104 19.50 2.51 10.13
C ALA A 104 19.08 3.84 9.47
N MET A 105 17.95 4.45 9.84
CA MET A 105 17.42 5.66 9.20
C MET A 105 17.40 6.87 10.13
N LYS A 106 17.35 8.07 9.53
CA LYS A 106 17.23 9.35 10.25
C LYS A 106 15.90 9.45 11.00
N SER A 107 14.82 8.92 10.42
CA SER A 107 13.61 8.59 11.16
C SER A 107 13.87 7.30 11.92
N LYS A 108 13.71 7.32 13.25
CA LYS A 108 13.90 6.13 14.11
C LYS A 108 12.94 4.98 13.78
N HIS A 109 11.99 5.20 12.87
CA HIS A 109 10.85 4.36 12.58
C HIS A 109 10.62 4.27 11.07
N ASP A 110 10.17 3.09 10.63
CA ASP A 110 9.49 2.89 9.34
C ASP A 110 8.00 2.68 9.61
N ILE A 111 7.17 3.11 8.68
CA ILE A 111 5.71 2.92 8.77
C ILE A 111 5.22 2.23 7.51
N TYR A 112 4.38 1.22 7.70
CA TYR A 112 3.80 0.42 6.64
C TYR A 112 2.29 0.46 6.72
N ILE A 113 1.66 0.65 5.56
CA ILE A 113 0.23 0.45 5.36
C ILE A 113 0.03 -1.00 4.90
N VAL A 114 -0.86 -1.73 5.57
CA VAL A 114 -1.22 -3.10 5.20
C VAL A 114 -2.71 -3.16 4.93
N LEU A 115 -3.08 -3.36 3.67
CA LEU A 115 -4.47 -3.52 3.25
C LEU A 115 -5.05 -4.85 3.78
N MET A 116 -6.37 -4.98 3.77
CA MET A 116 -7.10 -6.13 4.32
C MET A 116 -6.91 -7.44 3.54
N ASP A 117 -6.28 -7.38 2.37
CA ASP A 117 -5.81 -8.53 1.58
C ASP A 117 -4.37 -8.94 1.93
N GLY A 118 -3.69 -8.20 2.81
CA GLY A 118 -2.29 -8.40 3.19
C GLY A 118 -1.29 -7.67 2.30
N LYS A 119 -1.72 -6.84 1.34
CA LYS A 119 -0.81 -6.04 0.52
C LYS A 119 -0.13 -4.97 1.37
N ILE A 120 1.19 -4.86 1.25
CA ILE A 120 2.02 -3.92 2.02
C ILE A 120 2.45 -2.76 1.15
N ILE A 121 2.23 -1.54 1.64
CA ILE A 121 2.65 -0.30 1.02
C ILE A 121 3.51 0.48 2.01
N PRO A 122 4.78 0.79 1.69
CA PRO A 122 5.61 1.64 2.54
C PRO A 122 5.08 3.07 2.54
N ALA A 123 4.97 3.68 3.72
CA ALA A 123 4.64 5.09 3.88
C ALA A 123 5.91 5.93 4.03
N THR A 124 5.87 7.17 3.57
CA THR A 124 6.93 8.16 3.74
C THR A 124 6.52 9.11 4.86
N ILE A 125 7.36 9.25 5.88
CA ILE A 125 7.15 10.22 6.96
C ILE A 125 7.44 11.61 6.40
N GLU A 126 6.50 12.53 6.54
CA GLU A 126 6.70 13.93 6.18
C GLU A 126 7.79 14.49 7.11
N PRO A 127 8.91 15.02 6.58
CA PRO A 127 9.92 15.62 7.42
C PRO A 127 9.31 16.81 8.16
N GLU A 128 9.62 16.95 9.45
CA GLU A 128 9.33 18.16 10.21
C GLU A 128 10.18 19.33 9.67
N GLY A 129 9.75 19.88 8.54
CA GLY A 129 10.40 20.99 7.87
C GLY A 129 9.98 22.31 8.51
N TYR A 130 10.97 22.93 9.19
CA TYR A 130 11.10 24.34 9.55
C TYR A 130 9.97 25.26 9.09
N LYS A 131 9.17 25.77 10.05
CA LYS A 131 8.53 27.08 9.89
C LYS A 131 9.56 28.18 10.05
#